data_AF-A0A8I0MKL1-F1
#
_entry.id   AF-A0A8I0MKL1-F1
#
_cell.length_a   1.000
_cell.length_b   1.000
_cell.length_c   1.000
_cell.angle_alpha   90.00
_cell.angle_beta   90.00
_cell.angle_gamma   90.00
#
_symmetry.space_group_name_H-M   'P 1'
#
loop_
_entity.id
_entity.type
_entity.pdbx_description
1 polymer ?
#
loop_
_entity_poly.entity_id
_entity_poly.type
_entity_poly.pdbx_seq_one_letter_code
_entity_poly.pdbx_strand_id
1 'polypeptide(L)' 'RTFQPFVEANWIHNTKDFGVAMNGENVNLKGTRNIGELKAGVEGQLTKNVALWGNIGQQIGDKGYSDTSAMLGIKLAF' A
#
# COMPACT_ATOMS: atom_id res chain seq x y z
N ARG A 1 -13.91 -21.88 -11.14
CA ARG A 1 -12.82 -20.94 -10.81
C ARG A 1 -13.48 -19.68 -10.30
N THR A 2 -13.23 -19.33 -9.05
CA THR A 2 -13.88 -18.19 -8.40
C THR A 2 -12.89 -17.03 -8.42
N PHE A 3 -13.33 -15.89 -8.94
CA PHE A 3 -12.59 -14.63 -8.90
C PHE A 3 -13.36 -13.68 -7.98
N GLN A 4 -12.65 -13.01 -7.08
CA GLN A 4 -13.19 -12.13 -6.07
C GLN A 4 -12.50 -10.77 -6.21
N PRO A 5 -13.13 -9.80 -6.92
CA PRO A 5 -12.60 -8.45 -6.97
C PRO A 5 -12.80 -7.76 -5.63
N PHE A 6 -11.89 -6.86 -5.29
CA PHE A 6 -11.98 -6.02 -4.09
C PHE A 6 -11.47 -4.61 -4.37
N VAL A 7 -11.96 -3.67 -3.57
CA VAL A 7 -11.47 -2.30 -3.48
C VAL A 7 -11.36 -1.93 -2.01
N GLU A 8 -10.31 -1.19 -1.67
CA GLU A 8 -10.01 -0.75 -0.32
C GLU A 8 -9.65 0.73 -0.32
N ALA A 9 -10.05 1.42 0.74
CA ALA A 9 -9.68 2.79 1.00
C ALA A 9 -9.21 2.89 2.45
N ASN A 10 -7.98 3.35 2.66
CA ASN A 10 -7.35 3.46 3.97
C ASN A 10 -6.89 4.91 4.22
N TRP A 11 -7.00 5.35 5.47
CA TRP A 11 -6.36 6.58 5.94
C TRP A 11 -5.21 6.22 6.87
N ILE A 12 -3.99 6.52 6.44
CA ILE A 12 -2.76 6.22 7.17
C ILE A 12 -2.31 7.51 7.86
N HIS A 13 -2.35 7.51 9.19
CA HIS A 13 -1.85 8.61 10.01
C HIS A 13 -0.54 8.22 10.69
N ASN A 14 0.56 8.84 10.26
CA ASN A 14 1.88 8.62 10.84
C ASN A 14 2.10 9.62 12.00
N THR A 15 2.15 9.12 13.23
CA THR A 15 2.34 9.94 14.44
C THR A 15 3.78 10.42 14.64
N LYS A 16 4.75 9.79 13.94
CA LYS A 16 6.16 10.18 13.97
C LYS A 16 6.57 10.66 12.59
N ASP A 17 7.07 11.90 12.51
CA ASP A 17 7.77 12.36 11.31
C ASP A 17 9.11 11.63 11.25
N PHE A 18 9.33 10.81 10.23
CA PHE A 18 10.69 10.34 9.93
C PHE A 18 11.50 11.55 9.45
N GLY A 19 12.64 11.80 10.07
CA GLY A 19 13.48 12.96 9.75
C GLY A 19 14.92 12.68 10.13
N VAL A 20 15.83 13.40 9.48
CA VAL A 20 17.25 13.35 9.81
C VAL A 20 17.64 14.68 10.43
N ALA A 21 18.30 14.63 11.59
CA ALA A 21 18.96 15.79 12.17
C ALA A 21 20.40 15.85 11.66
N MET A 22 20.77 16.93 10.98
CA MET A 22 22.16 17.19 10.56
C MET A 22 22.55 18.60 11.01
N ASN A 23 23.68 18.73 11.73
CA ASN A 23 24.20 20.00 12.23
C ASN A 23 23.20 20.89 13.00
N GLY A 24 22.27 20.28 13.74
CA GLY A 24 21.27 21.01 14.53
C GLY A 24 20.03 21.45 13.75
N GLU A 25 19.96 21.19 12.44
CA GLU A 25 18.74 21.36 11.65
C GLU A 25 17.98 20.02 11.55
N ASN A 26 16.70 20.05 11.94
CA ASN A 26 15.78 18.92 11.78
C ASN A 26 15.14 18.98 10.38
N VAL A 27 15.53 18.06 9.51
CA VAL A 27 14.85 17.83 8.24
C VAL A 27 13.82 16.73 8.44
N ASN A 28 12.58 17.12 8.75
CA ASN A 28 11.46 16.19 8.76
C ASN A 28 11.02 15.89 7.32
N LEU A 29 10.77 14.61 6.99
CA LEU A 29 10.07 14.22 5.77
C LEU A 29 8.66 14.79 5.82
N LYS A 30 8.50 15.95 5.20
CA LYS A 30 7.24 16.67 5.09
C LYS A 30 6.42 16.02 3.98
N GLY A 31 5.31 15.36 4.34
CA GLY A 31 4.30 14.89 3.37
C GLY A 31 3.72 13.50 3.62
N THR A 32 4.31 12.71 4.52
CA THR A 32 3.84 11.36 4.85
C THR A 32 3.04 11.28 6.14
N ARG A 33 2.78 12.43 6.79
CA ARG A 33 2.05 12.49 8.08
C ARG A 33 0.61 12.01 7.95
N ASN A 34 -0.07 12.40 6.88
CA ASN A 34 -1.37 11.88 6.50
C ASN A 34 -1.28 11.38 5.07
N ILE A 35 -1.65 10.13 4.85
CA ILE A 35 -1.65 9.51 3.53
C ILE A 35 -3.02 8.85 3.34
N GLY A 36 -3.71 9.24 2.28
CA GLY A 36 -4.86 8.50 1.77
C GLY A 36 -4.36 7.41 0.83
N GLU A 37 -4.81 6.18 1.04
CA GLU A 37 -4.47 5.05 0.19
C GLU A 37 -5.74 4.48 -0.44
N LEU A 38 -5.71 4.25 -1.74
CA LEU A 38 -6.73 3.52 -2.48
C LEU A 38 -6.07 2.28 -3.09
N LYS A 39 -6.69 1.11 -2.91
CA LYS A 39 -6.26 -0.16 -3.50
C LYS A 39 -7.41 -0.81 -4.23
N ALA A 40 -7.10 -1.48 -5.33
CA ALA A 40 -8.03 -2.30 -6.07
C ALA A 40 -7.32 -3.58 -6.50
N GLY A 41 -8.02 -4.71 -6.45
CA GLY A 41 -7.42 -5.99 -6.78
C GLY A 41 -8.41 -7.09 -7.05
N VAL A 42 -7.86 -8.26 -7.34
CA VAL A 42 -8.61 -9.49 -7.56
C VAL A 42 -7.86 -10.66 -6.95
N GLU A 43 -8.60 -11.51 -6.25
CA GLU A 43 -8.13 -12.82 -5.82
C GLU A 43 -8.80 -13.91 -6.65
N GLY A 44 -8.06 -14.96 -7.00
CA GLY A 44 -8.54 -16.08 -7.78
C GLY A 44 -8.02 -17.42 -7.26
N GLN A 45 -8.92 -18.38 -7.05
CA GLN A 45 -8.53 -19.74 -6.70
C GLN A 45 -8.35 -20.58 -7.97
N LEU A 46 -7.10 -20.98 -8.26
CA LEU A 46 -6.74 -21.77 -9.44
C LEU A 46 -7.08 -23.25 -9.23
N THR A 47 -6.71 -23.77 -8.06
CA THR A 47 -6.87 -25.16 -7.62
C THR A 47 -7.19 -25.18 -6.13
N LYS A 48 -7.65 -26.30 -5.56
CA LYS A 48 -7.90 -26.44 -4.11
C LYS A 48 -6.71 -26.03 -3.22
N ASN A 49 -5.49 -26.16 -3.76
CA ASN A 49 -4.23 -25.91 -3.05
C ASN A 49 -3.48 -24.67 -3.56
N VAL A 50 -3.99 -23.98 -4.59
CA VAL A 50 -3.28 -22.86 -5.24
C VAL A 50 -4.22 -21.68 -5.44
N ALA A 51 -3.88 -20.55 -4.86
CA ALA A 51 -4.56 -19.27 -5.06
C ALA A 51 -3.57 -18.23 -5.63
N LEU A 52 -4.08 -17.31 -6.43
CA LEU A 52 -3.35 -16.16 -6.96
C LEU A 52 -4.08 -14.88 -6.57
N TRP A 53 -3.35 -13.80 -6.32
CA TRP A 53 -3.94 -12.47 -6.19
C TRP A 53 -3.08 -11.44 -6.89
N GLY A 54 -3.74 -10.36 -7.31
CA GLY A 54 -3.09 -9.18 -7.84
C GLY A 54 -3.81 -7.93 -7.39
N ASN A 55 -3.05 -6.88 -7.10
CA ASN A 55 -3.62 -5.58 -6.74
C ASN A 55 -2.73 -4.43 -7.22
N ILE A 56 -3.36 -3.27 -7.33
CA ILE A 56 -2.72 -1.98 -7.56
C ILE A 56 -3.19 -1.02 -6.46
N GLY A 57 -2.27 -0.22 -5.95
CA GLY A 57 -2.51 0.76 -4.91
C GLY A 57 -1.92 2.12 -5.28
N GLN A 58 -2.63 3.18 -4.91
CA GLN A 58 -2.13 4.54 -5.01
C GLN A 58 -2.26 5.21 -3.64
N GLN A 59 -1.13 5.68 -3.13
CA GLN A 59 -1.02 6.46 -1.91
C GLN A 59 -0.80 7.92 -2.28
N ILE A 60 -1.57 8.82 -1.68
CA ILE A 60 -1.46 10.26 -1.85
C ILE A 60 -1.37 10.87 -0.46
N GLY A 61 -0.28 11.60 -0.20
CA GLY A 61 -0.03 12.30 1.05
C GLY A 61 0.04 13.81 0.88
N ASP A 62 0.23 14.49 1.99
CA ASP A 62 0.40 15.93 2.03
C ASP A 62 1.64 16.38 1.24
N LYS A 63 1.65 17.62 0.74
CA LYS A 63 2.82 18.25 0.09
C LYS A 63 3.35 17.53 -1.16
N GLY A 64 2.47 16.87 -1.91
CA GLY A 64 2.81 16.28 -3.21
C GLY A 64 3.45 14.89 -3.12
N TYR A 65 3.35 14.23 -1.96
CA TYR A 65 3.72 12.82 -1.85
C TYR A 65 2.71 11.96 -2.61
N SER A 66 3.17 11.21 -3.61
CA SER A 66 2.36 10.20 -4.30
C SER A 66 3.20 8.97 -4.56
N ASP A 67 2.67 7.80 -4.22
CA ASP A 67 3.32 6.51 -4.46
C ASP A 67 2.31 5.56 -5.11
N THR A 68 2.69 4.97 -6.24
CA THR A 68 1.86 3.98 -6.94
C THR A 68 2.58 2.64 -6.88
N SER A 69 1.90 1.63 -6.35
CA SER A 69 2.43 0.29 -6.19
C SER A 69 1.54 -0.74 -6.87
N ALA A 70 2.15 -1.80 -7.38
CA ALA A 70 1.44 -2.95 -7.92
C ALA A 70 2.05 -4.22 -7.31
N MET A 71 1.20 -5.17 -6.95
CA MET A 71 1.61 -6.42 -6.31
C MET A 71 0.91 -7.61 -6.95
N LEU A 72 1.66 -8.71 -7.11
CA LEU A 72 1.17 -9.99 -7.58
C LEU A 72 1.70 -11.08 -6.63
N GLY A 73 0.86 -12.04 -6.28
CA GLY A 73 1.24 -13.10 -5.35
C GLY A 73 0.55 -14.43 -5.64
N ILE A 74 1.17 -15.50 -5.16
CA ILE A 74 0.68 -16.88 -5.26
C ILE A 74 0.77 -17.50 -3.86
N LYS A 75 -0.28 -18.22 -3.46
CA LYS A 75 -0.37 -18.95 -2.20
C LYS A 75 -0.55 -20.42 -2.50
N LEU A 76 0.35 -21.22 -1.95
CA LEU A 76 0.32 -22.67 -1.98
C LEU A 76 -0.12 -23.16 -0.59
N ALA A 77 -1.15 -23.99 -0.54
CA ALA A 77 -1.63 -24.64 0.68
C ALA A 77 -1.34 -26.14 0.59
N PHE A 78 -0.51 -26.63 1.52
CA PHE A 78 -0.09 -28.03 1.65
C PHE A 78 -0.95 -28.77 2.66
#